data_AF-A0A5S6Q2I6-F1
#
_entry.id   AF-A0A5S6Q2I6-F1
#
_cell.length_a   1.000
_cell.length_b   1.000
_cell.length_c   1.000
_cell.angle_alpha   90.00
_cell.angle_beta   90.00
_cell.angle_gamma   90.00
#
_symmetry.space_group_name_H-M   'P 1'
#
loop_
_entity.id
_entity.type
_entity.pdbx_description
1 polymer ?
#
loop_
_entity_poly.entity_id
_entity_poly.type
_entity_poly.pdbx_seq_one_letter_code
_entity_poly.pdbx_strand_id
1 'polypeptide(L)'
;MGLSAEAIAKWVQDRTGVQIRILRPTNYAGPAALLLLFMLVGGLLYMKRNSLDFLYNTNLWSVLITGFVVSFLSGQMWNQIRGPPFMQRNPQSGSLVIIAGSSQMQFVAETYLVMALYIGVTIGFLLLIYASDMPVNCSGDHTRKRIMAVAGFTMVLVVFSYMLSVFRMKAHGYPYRLLFK
;
A
#
# COMPACT_ATOMS: atom_id res chain seq x y z
N MET A 1 -20.70 18.31 19.67
CA MET A 1 -19.52 17.73 20.33
C MET A 1 -19.74 17.84 21.82
N GLY A 2 -20.31 16.81 22.43
CA GLY A 2 -20.54 16.77 23.88
C GLY A 2 -19.31 16.28 24.62
N LEU A 3 -19.21 16.61 25.91
CA LEU A 3 -18.24 15.99 26.83
C LEU A 3 -18.32 14.46 26.66
N SER A 4 -17.19 13.82 26.39
CA SER A 4 -17.16 12.39 26.17
C SER A 4 -17.67 11.67 27.43
N ALA A 5 -18.54 10.68 27.27
CA ALA A 5 -19.08 9.93 28.40
C ALA A 5 -17.95 9.30 29.23
N GLU A 6 -16.79 9.03 28.61
CA GLU A 6 -15.56 8.63 29.27
C GLU A 6 -15.00 9.68 30.24
N ALA A 7 -15.06 10.97 29.89
CA ALA A 7 -14.56 12.04 30.74
C ALA A 7 -15.40 12.20 32.02
N ILE A 8 -16.73 12.09 31.90
CA ILE A 8 -17.65 12.21 33.05
C ILE A 8 -17.54 10.97 33.94
N ALA A 9 -17.51 9.77 33.36
CA ALA A 9 -17.37 8.53 34.13
C ALA A 9 -16.04 8.47 34.89
N LYS A 10 -14.95 8.95 34.27
CA LYS A 10 -13.64 9.04 34.93
C LYS A 10 -13.65 10.07 36.07
N TRP A 11 -14.27 11.24 35.86
CA TRP A 11 -14.42 12.24 36.90
C TRP A 11 -15.23 11.75 38.11
N VAL A 12 -16.31 10.99 37.88
CA VAL A 12 -17.10 10.38 38.96
C VAL A 12 -16.27 9.31 39.68
N GLN A 13 -15.57 8.44 38.94
CA GLN A 13 -14.72 7.40 39.53
C GLN A 13 -13.62 7.99 40.42
N ASP A 14 -12.97 9.07 40.00
CA ASP A 14 -11.91 9.74 40.76
C ASP A 14 -12.44 10.41 42.05
N ARG A 15 -13.75 10.71 42.14
CA ARG A 15 -14.38 11.40 43.28
C ARG A 15 -15.16 10.52 44.22
N THR A 16 -15.78 9.45 43.73
CA THR A 16 -16.65 8.58 44.54
C THR A 16 -16.15 7.15 44.65
N GLY A 17 -15.08 6.77 43.94
CA GLY A 17 -14.56 5.41 43.90
C GLY A 17 -15.47 4.40 43.19
N VAL A 18 -16.64 4.84 42.72
CA VAL A 18 -17.62 4.00 42.01
C VAL A 18 -17.21 3.88 40.55
N GLN A 19 -16.95 2.66 40.08
CA GLN A 19 -16.64 2.40 38.67
C GLN A 19 -17.93 2.29 37.84
N ILE A 20 -18.18 3.28 36.99
CA ILE A 20 -19.29 3.26 36.03
C ILE A 20 -18.82 2.58 34.74
N ARG A 21 -19.43 1.45 34.38
CA ARG A 21 -19.16 0.77 33.10
C ARG A 21 -19.89 1.49 31.97
N ILE A 22 -19.14 2.11 31.08
CA ILE A 22 -19.68 2.79 29.89
C ILE A 22 -19.89 1.75 28.79
N LEU A 23 -21.14 1.43 28.51
CA LEU A 23 -21.53 0.60 27.37
C LEU A 23 -21.80 1.54 26.20
N ARG A 24 -20.92 1.54 25.20
CA ARG A 24 -21.22 2.18 23.92
C ARG A 24 -22.33 1.35 23.26
N PRO A 25 -23.49 1.91 22.89
CA PRO A 25 -24.49 1.15 22.16
C PRO A 25 -23.85 0.58 20.90
N THR A 26 -24.09 -0.70 20.63
CA THR A 26 -23.59 -1.37 19.43
C THR A 26 -24.02 -0.56 18.23
N ASN A 27 -23.04 -0.05 17.48
CA ASN A 27 -23.32 0.74 16.28
C ASN A 27 -23.86 -0.20 15.19
N TYR A 28 -25.17 -0.35 15.12
CA TYR A 28 -25.85 -1.16 14.11
C TYR A 28 -25.78 -0.56 12.69
N ALA A 29 -25.42 0.72 12.55
CA ALA A 29 -25.29 1.36 11.23
C ALA A 29 -24.13 0.77 10.43
N GLY A 30 -23.02 0.39 11.08
CA GLY A 30 -21.89 -0.26 10.42
C GLY A 30 -22.25 -1.62 9.81
N PRO A 31 -22.75 -2.59 10.62
CA PRO A 31 -23.24 -3.87 10.12
C PRO A 31 -24.39 -3.74 9.13
N ALA A 32 -25.34 -2.80 9.33
CA ALA A 32 -26.44 -2.59 8.40
C ALA A 32 -25.97 -2.09 7.03
N ALA A 33 -25.03 -1.12 6.99
CA ALA A 33 -24.45 -0.66 5.74
C ALA A 33 -23.67 -1.76 5.01
N LEU A 34 -22.98 -2.62 5.77
CA LEU A 34 -22.23 -3.76 5.25
C LEU A 34 -23.16 -4.84 4.66
N LEU A 35 -24.27 -5.13 5.34
CA LEU A 35 -25.33 -6.01 4.81
C LEU A 35 -25.96 -5.46 3.53
N LEU A 36 -26.26 -4.16 3.51
CA LEU A 36 -26.83 -3.50 2.34
C LEU A 36 -25.84 -3.57 1.16
N LEU A 37 -24.55 -3.33 1.41
CA LEU A 37 -23.50 -3.47 0.40
C LEU A 37 -23.41 -4.90 -0.15
N PHE A 38 -23.47 -5.92 0.70
CA PHE A 38 -23.50 -7.32 0.25
C PHE A 38 -24.74 -7.64 -0.59
N MET A 39 -25.92 -7.16 -0.21
CA MET A 39 -27.13 -7.33 -1.01
C MET A 39 -27.02 -6.63 -2.36
N LEU A 40 -26.43 -5.43 -2.41
CA LEU A 40 -26.28 -4.65 -3.64
C LEU A 40 -25.27 -5.32 -4.59
N VAL A 41 -24.13 -5.76 -4.07
CA VAL A 41 -23.12 -6.51 -4.84
C VAL A 41 -23.71 -7.85 -5.33
N GLY A 42 -24.42 -8.58 -4.46
CA GLY A 42 -25.11 -9.82 -4.83
C GLY A 42 -26.19 -9.61 -5.91
N GLY A 43 -26.98 -8.55 -5.80
CA GLY A 43 -27.99 -8.16 -6.80
C GLY A 43 -27.38 -7.79 -8.15
N LEU A 44 -26.28 -7.03 -8.16
CA LEU A 44 -25.53 -6.69 -9.38
C LEU A 44 -24.91 -7.93 -10.04
N LEU A 45 -24.34 -8.83 -9.24
CA LEU A 45 -23.82 -10.12 -9.73
C LEU A 45 -24.92 -10.98 -10.33
N TYR A 46 -26.11 -10.98 -9.73
CA TYR A 46 -27.28 -11.71 -10.24
C TYR A 46 -27.78 -11.13 -11.56
N MET A 47 -27.94 -9.80 -11.67
CA MET A 47 -28.32 -9.13 -12.92
C MET A 47 -27.28 -9.33 -14.02
N LYS A 48 -25.99 -9.30 -13.68
CA LYS A 48 -24.89 -9.45 -14.63
C LYS A 48 -24.42 -10.90 -14.77
N ARG A 49 -25.24 -11.89 -14.40
CA ARG A 49 -24.90 -13.33 -14.41
C ARG A 49 -24.33 -13.82 -15.76
N ASN A 50 -24.73 -13.19 -16.86
CA ASN A 50 -24.27 -13.55 -18.20
C ASN A 50 -22.93 -12.90 -18.59
N SER A 51 -22.37 -12.01 -17.78
CA SER A 51 -21.07 -11.34 -17.99
C SER A 51 -20.20 -11.44 -16.73
N LEU A 52 -20.14 -12.65 -16.17
CA LEU A 52 -19.26 -13.03 -15.06
C LEU A 52 -17.87 -13.45 -15.53
N ASP A 53 -17.56 -13.30 -16.83
CA ASP A 53 -16.24 -13.64 -17.40
C ASP A 53 -15.09 -12.93 -16.68
N PHE A 54 -15.33 -11.75 -16.10
CA PHE A 54 -14.35 -11.04 -15.30
C PHE A 54 -13.98 -11.77 -14.00
N LEU A 55 -14.92 -12.49 -13.37
CA LEU A 55 -14.70 -13.26 -12.14
C LEU A 55 -13.95 -14.56 -12.41
N TYR A 56 -14.06 -15.11 -13.61
CA TYR A 56 -13.31 -16.30 -13.99
C TYR A 56 -11.90 -15.97 -14.50
N ASN A 57 -11.60 -14.70 -14.75
CA ASN A 57 -10.29 -14.27 -15.23
C ASN A 57 -9.22 -14.35 -14.11
N THR A 58 -8.41 -15.40 -14.12
CA THR A 58 -7.31 -15.59 -13.15
C THR A 58 -6.27 -14.47 -13.18
N ASN A 59 -6.05 -13.84 -14.33
CA ASN A 59 -5.10 -12.72 -14.44
C ASN A 59 -5.59 -11.49 -13.68
N LEU A 60 -6.91 -11.22 -13.71
CA LEU A 60 -7.50 -10.14 -12.93
C LEU A 60 -7.26 -10.35 -11.43
N TRP A 61 -7.54 -11.57 -10.94
CA TRP A 61 -7.31 -11.93 -9.54
C TRP A 61 -5.84 -11.86 -9.14
N SER A 62 -4.93 -12.30 -10.02
CA SER A 62 -3.48 -12.20 -9.79
C SER A 62 -3.04 -10.74 -9.60
N VAL A 63 -3.51 -9.84 -10.46
CA VAL A 63 -3.22 -8.39 -10.35
C VAL A 63 -3.80 -7.81 -9.07
N LEU A 64 -5.06 -8.17 -8.72
CA LEU A 64 -5.71 -7.69 -7.51
C LEU A 64 -4.98 -8.16 -6.23
N ILE A 65 -4.63 -9.44 -6.15
CA ILE A 65 -3.92 -10.02 -4.99
C ILE A 65 -2.52 -9.39 -4.87
N THR A 66 -1.81 -9.25 -5.99
CA THR A 66 -0.47 -8.62 -5.99
C THR A 66 -0.57 -7.16 -5.55
N GLY A 67 -1.53 -6.40 -6.06
CA GLY A 67 -1.78 -5.01 -5.64
C GLY A 67 -2.13 -4.89 -4.16
N PHE A 68 -2.92 -5.84 -3.63
CA PHE A 68 -3.24 -5.92 -2.21
C PHE A 68 -1.99 -6.17 -1.36
N VAL A 69 -1.19 -7.17 -1.71
CA VAL A 69 0.06 -7.50 -1.01
C VAL A 69 1.00 -6.29 -0.98
N VAL A 70 1.23 -5.65 -2.14
CA VAL A 70 2.12 -4.46 -2.23
C VAL A 70 1.58 -3.29 -1.40
N SER A 71 0.25 -3.10 -1.37
CA SER A 71 -0.38 -2.06 -0.55
C SER A 71 -0.10 -2.27 0.94
N PHE A 72 -0.23 -3.50 1.43
CA PHE A 72 0.04 -3.81 2.83
C PHE A 72 1.54 -3.73 3.18
N LEU A 73 2.43 -4.18 2.29
CA LEU A 73 3.88 -4.11 2.49
C LEU A 73 4.43 -2.68 2.52
N SER A 74 3.78 -1.72 1.84
CA SER A 74 4.23 -0.33 1.81
C SER A 74 4.08 0.42 3.17
N GLY A 75 3.29 -0.11 4.10
CA GLY A 75 3.05 0.49 5.42
C GLY A 75 1.71 1.24 5.56
N GLN A 76 0.71 0.95 4.72
CA GLN A 76 -0.61 1.59 4.79
C GLN A 76 -1.30 1.43 6.15
N MET A 77 -1.09 0.30 6.85
CA MET A 77 -1.63 0.10 8.19
C MET A 77 -1.02 1.04 9.23
N TRP A 78 0.26 1.39 9.08
CA TRP A 78 0.90 2.35 9.97
C TRP A 78 0.27 3.74 9.80
N ASN A 79 0.00 4.14 8.55
CA ASN A 79 -0.72 5.39 8.25
C ASN A 79 -2.13 5.39 8.89
N GLN A 80 -2.86 4.28 8.78
CA GLN A 80 -4.21 4.17 9.34
C GLN A 80 -4.23 4.28 10.87
N ILE A 81 -3.23 3.72 11.56
CA ILE A 81 -3.16 3.73 13.03
C ILE A 81 -2.67 5.08 13.57
N ARG A 82 -1.63 5.65 12.96
CA ARG A 82 -0.95 6.85 13.48
C ARG A 82 -1.48 8.16 12.91
N GLY A 83 -2.11 8.14 11.74
CA GLY A 83 -2.62 9.34 11.07
C GLY A 83 -1.55 10.42 10.84
N PRO A 84 -0.39 10.10 10.25
CA PRO A 84 0.65 11.09 9.96
C PRO A 84 0.15 12.17 8.97
N PRO A 85 0.76 13.37 8.95
CA PRO A 85 0.48 14.35 7.92
C PRO A 85 0.92 13.85 6.54
N PHE A 86 0.28 14.33 5.49
CA PHE A 86 0.56 13.92 4.11
C PHE A 86 1.98 14.28 3.67
N MET A 87 2.40 15.52 3.95
CA MET A 87 3.73 16.08 3.73
C MET A 87 3.98 17.13 4.82
N GLN A 88 5.24 17.39 5.14
CA GLN A 88 5.62 18.51 6.02
C GLN A 88 6.48 19.51 5.25
N ARG A 89 6.30 20.81 5.52
CA ARG A 89 7.19 21.85 5.01
C ARG A 89 8.32 22.03 6.01
N ASN A 90 9.56 22.06 5.52
CA ASN A 90 10.70 22.35 6.39
C ASN A 90 10.56 23.79 6.93
N PRO A 91 10.51 24.00 8.26
CA PRO A 91 10.35 25.32 8.85
C PRO A 91 11.49 26.30 8.51
N GLN A 92 12.67 25.79 8.15
CA GLN A 92 13.86 26.60 7.89
C GLN A 92 14.09 26.94 6.41
N SER A 93 13.70 26.06 5.49
CA SER A 93 13.95 26.23 4.05
C SER A 93 12.69 26.46 3.22
N GLY A 94 11.49 26.33 3.80
CA GLY A 94 10.21 26.44 3.09
C GLY A 94 9.95 25.35 2.04
N SER A 95 10.92 24.45 1.82
CA SER A 95 10.82 23.36 0.86
C SER A 95 9.91 22.24 1.37
N LEU A 96 9.19 21.61 0.44
CA LEU A 96 8.34 20.45 0.69
C LEU A 96 9.21 19.23 0.97
N VAL A 97 9.09 18.65 2.17
CA VAL A 97 9.80 17.42 2.55
C VAL A 97 8.82 16.25 2.40
N ILE A 98 9.12 15.37 1.45
CA ILE A 98 8.30 14.21 1.09
C ILE A 98 8.67 12.97 1.92
N ILE A 99 9.91 12.89 2.38
CA ILE A 99 10.48 11.74 3.10
C ILE A 99 10.77 12.16 4.54
N ALA A 100 10.29 11.38 5.52
CA ALA A 100 10.54 11.67 6.92
C ALA A 100 12.02 11.50 7.26
N GLY A 101 12.60 12.43 8.02
CA GLY A 101 14.02 12.40 8.41
C GLY A 101 14.38 11.40 9.52
N SER A 102 13.41 10.62 10.00
CA SER A 102 13.62 9.58 11.02
C SER A 102 13.08 8.25 10.52
N SER A 103 13.69 7.15 10.95
CA SER A 103 13.24 5.79 10.62
C SER A 103 11.92 5.40 11.28
N GLN A 104 11.54 6.05 12.38
CA GLN A 104 10.31 5.75 13.12
C GLN A 104 9.07 6.47 12.55
N MET A 105 9.29 7.54 11.78
CA MET A 105 8.23 8.34 11.18
C MET A 105 8.12 8.06 9.69
N GLN A 106 6.91 8.13 9.17
CA GLN A 106 6.63 7.96 7.75
C GLN A 106 5.56 8.99 7.36
N PHE A 107 5.66 9.54 6.16
CA PHE A 107 4.61 10.39 5.61
C PHE A 107 3.73 9.58 4.67
N VAL A 108 2.48 10.01 4.49
CA VAL A 108 1.55 9.33 3.57
C VAL A 108 2.08 9.35 2.14
N ALA A 109 2.65 10.49 1.70
CA ALA A 109 3.29 10.59 0.39
C ALA A 109 4.47 9.61 0.23
N GLU A 110 5.22 9.36 1.31
CA GLU A 110 6.34 8.43 1.31
C GLU A 110 5.86 6.98 1.11
N THR A 111 4.75 6.58 1.75
CA THR A 111 4.14 5.25 1.56
C THR A 111 3.75 5.01 0.09
N TYR A 112 3.19 6.00 -0.60
CA TYR A 112 2.86 5.88 -2.02
C TYR A 112 4.09 5.78 -2.91
N LEU A 113 5.15 6.53 -2.59
CA LEU A 113 6.44 6.42 -3.29
C LEU A 113 7.03 5.01 -3.13
N VAL A 114 7.09 4.48 -1.91
CA VAL A 114 7.59 3.12 -1.64
C VAL A 114 6.73 2.07 -2.34
N MET A 115 5.40 2.23 -2.35
CA MET A 115 4.48 1.36 -3.07
C MET A 115 4.79 1.33 -4.57
N ALA A 116 5.02 2.49 -5.19
CA ALA A 116 5.37 2.58 -6.61
C ALA A 116 6.70 1.87 -6.92
N LEU A 117 7.68 1.95 -6.02
CA LEU A 117 8.95 1.22 -6.17
C LEU A 117 8.78 -0.29 -6.08
N TYR A 118 7.98 -0.77 -5.13
CA TYR A 118 7.66 -2.21 -5.05
C TYR A 118 6.95 -2.70 -6.31
N ILE A 119 5.99 -1.94 -6.84
CA ILE A 119 5.35 -2.25 -8.12
C ILE A 119 6.38 -2.26 -9.27
N GLY A 120 7.30 -1.29 -9.31
CA GLY A 120 8.34 -1.23 -10.32
C GLY A 120 9.26 -2.48 -10.31
N VAL A 121 9.64 -2.94 -9.12
CA VAL A 121 10.45 -4.17 -8.96
C VAL A 121 9.65 -5.40 -9.38
N THR A 122 8.39 -5.54 -8.97
CA THR A 122 7.57 -6.70 -9.35
C THR A 122 7.32 -6.75 -10.86
N ILE A 123 7.07 -5.61 -11.52
CA ILE A 123 6.96 -5.54 -12.98
C ILE A 123 8.29 -5.93 -13.64
N GLY A 124 9.42 -5.47 -13.12
CA GLY A 124 10.74 -5.84 -13.63
C GLY A 124 10.97 -7.36 -13.59
N PHE A 125 10.60 -8.03 -12.50
CA PHE A 125 10.66 -9.48 -12.39
C PHE A 125 9.63 -10.20 -13.27
N LEU A 126 8.40 -9.68 -13.40
CA LEU A 126 7.39 -10.22 -14.30
C LEU A 126 7.85 -10.20 -15.76
N LEU A 127 8.51 -9.12 -16.20
CA LEU A 127 9.10 -9.05 -17.53
C LEU A 127 10.20 -10.11 -17.74
N LEU A 128 11.01 -10.39 -16.71
CA LEU A 128 12.05 -11.43 -16.77
C LEU A 128 11.45 -12.84 -16.88
N ILE A 129 10.42 -13.13 -16.08
CA ILE A 129 9.71 -14.42 -16.12
C ILE A 129 8.98 -14.59 -17.47
N TYR A 130 8.34 -13.53 -17.95
CA TYR A 130 7.66 -13.58 -19.24
C TYR A 130 8.66 -13.80 -20.39
N ALA A 131 9.84 -13.18 -20.31
CA ALA A 131 10.91 -13.42 -21.27
C ALA A 131 11.44 -14.87 -21.20
N SER A 132 11.51 -15.50 -20.03
CA SER A 132 11.94 -16.90 -19.92
C SER A 132 10.93 -17.86 -20.56
N ASP A 133 9.65 -17.66 -20.29
CA ASP A 133 8.54 -18.55 -20.71
C ASP A 133 8.15 -18.38 -22.18
N MET A 134 8.58 -17.30 -22.84
CA MET A 134 8.28 -17.08 -24.26
C MET A 134 8.88 -18.20 -25.14
N PRO A 135 8.04 -18.99 -25.84
CA PRO A 135 8.52 -19.99 -26.80
C PRO A 135 9.10 -19.29 -28.02
N VAL A 136 10.28 -19.70 -28.45
CA VAL A 136 10.96 -19.11 -29.60
C VAL A 136 10.72 -19.99 -30.83
N ASN A 137 9.83 -19.53 -31.71
CA ASN A 137 9.45 -20.27 -32.92
C ASN A 137 10.06 -19.67 -34.19
N CYS A 138 10.33 -18.36 -34.20
CA CYS A 138 10.91 -17.64 -35.34
C CYS A 138 12.22 -16.92 -34.95
N SER A 139 13.10 -16.68 -35.92
CA SER A 139 14.38 -15.96 -35.69
C SER A 139 14.19 -14.58 -35.05
N GLY A 140 13.09 -13.88 -35.39
CA GLY A 140 12.74 -12.58 -34.80
C GLY A 140 12.34 -12.62 -33.31
N ASP A 141 11.92 -13.78 -32.79
CA ASP A 141 11.50 -13.93 -31.40
C ASP A 141 12.71 -13.97 -30.45
N HIS A 142 13.89 -14.39 -30.91
CA HIS A 142 15.14 -14.32 -30.13
C HIS A 142 15.49 -12.87 -29.78
N THR A 143 15.35 -11.96 -30.73
CA THR A 143 15.63 -10.54 -30.52
C THR A 143 14.64 -9.93 -29.53
N ARG A 144 13.35 -10.25 -29.65
CA ARG A 144 12.30 -9.79 -28.71
C ARG A 144 12.54 -10.31 -27.29
N LYS A 145 12.81 -11.62 -27.15
CA LYS A 145 13.17 -12.24 -25.86
C LYS A 145 14.38 -11.57 -25.23
N ARG A 146 15.43 -11.32 -26.01
CA ARG A 146 16.64 -10.63 -25.53
C ARG A 146 16.35 -9.21 -25.08
N ILE A 147 15.56 -8.45 -25.84
CA ILE A 147 15.17 -7.08 -25.47
C ILE A 147 14.36 -7.09 -24.18
N MET A 148 13.37 -7.97 -24.04
CA MET A 148 12.56 -8.08 -22.82
C MET A 148 13.40 -8.48 -21.59
N ALA A 149 14.33 -9.43 -21.75
CA ALA A 149 15.21 -9.84 -20.67
C ALA A 149 16.16 -8.71 -20.23
N VAL A 150 16.79 -8.02 -21.20
CA VAL A 150 17.68 -6.87 -20.90
C VAL A 150 16.89 -5.72 -20.29
N ALA A 151 15.70 -5.42 -20.80
CA ALA A 151 14.83 -4.38 -20.27
C ALA A 151 14.39 -4.69 -18.83
N GLY A 152 13.94 -5.92 -18.56
CA GLY A 152 13.54 -6.37 -17.23
C GLY A 152 14.70 -6.30 -16.23
N PHE A 153 15.88 -6.79 -16.61
CA PHE A 153 17.07 -6.73 -15.75
C PHE A 153 17.49 -5.29 -15.45
N THR A 154 17.52 -4.43 -16.48
CA THR A 154 17.86 -3.01 -16.33
C THR A 154 16.84 -2.30 -15.43
N MET A 155 15.54 -2.58 -15.61
CA MET A 155 14.48 -2.00 -14.79
C MET A 155 14.62 -2.40 -13.31
N VAL A 156 14.86 -3.69 -13.02
CA VAL A 156 15.09 -4.15 -11.64
C VAL A 156 16.29 -3.44 -11.01
N LEU A 157 17.42 -3.34 -11.72
CA LEU A 157 18.62 -2.67 -11.21
C LEU A 157 18.38 -1.19 -10.91
N VAL A 158 17.70 -0.46 -11.80
CA VAL A 158 17.42 0.97 -11.62
C VAL A 158 16.47 1.21 -10.46
N VAL A 159 15.34 0.48 -10.40
CA VAL A 159 14.34 0.66 -9.34
C VAL A 159 14.90 0.22 -7.98
N PHE A 160 15.63 -0.89 -7.93
CA PHE A 160 16.28 -1.35 -6.70
C PHE A 160 17.34 -0.34 -6.21
N SER A 161 18.09 0.27 -7.12
CA SER A 161 19.03 1.34 -6.77
C SER A 161 18.33 2.55 -6.17
N TYR A 162 17.18 2.94 -6.72
CA TYR A 162 16.39 4.05 -6.18
C TYR A 162 15.80 3.69 -4.81
N MET A 163 15.32 2.46 -4.63
CA MET A 163 14.86 1.96 -3.33
C MET A 163 15.96 2.05 -2.27
N LEU A 164 17.20 1.67 -2.61
CA LEU A 164 18.34 1.78 -1.72
C LEU A 164 18.70 3.24 -1.39
N SER A 165 18.61 4.15 -2.37
CA SER A 165 18.84 5.59 -2.16
C SER A 165 17.83 6.17 -1.16
N VAL A 166 16.53 5.91 -1.35
CA VAL A 166 15.46 6.33 -0.41
C VAL A 166 15.70 5.77 0.99
N PHE A 167 16.10 4.50 1.09
CA PHE A 167 16.43 3.88 2.38
C PHE A 167 17.60 4.60 3.08
N ARG A 168 18.63 4.99 2.34
CA ARG A 168 19.79 5.72 2.87
C ARG A 168 19.46 7.13 3.34
N MET A 169 18.47 7.78 2.71
CA MET A 169 17.98 9.07 3.19
C MET A 169 17.42 8.98 4.61
N LYS A 170 16.84 7.83 4.99
CA LYS A 170 16.34 7.56 6.34
C LYS A 170 17.38 6.97 7.29
N ALA A 171 18.24 6.10 6.78
CA ALA A 171 19.28 5.43 7.55
C ALA A 171 20.66 5.98 7.19
N HIS A 172 21.02 7.13 7.77
CA HIS A 172 22.28 7.83 7.48
C HIS A 172 23.54 6.97 7.69
N GLY A 173 23.48 5.96 8.55
CA GLY A 173 24.59 5.02 8.80
C GLY A 173 24.77 3.91 7.75
N TYR A 174 23.92 3.81 6.72
CA TYR A 174 23.98 2.70 5.77
C TYR A 174 25.07 2.92 4.68
N PRO A 175 26.11 2.05 4.62
CA PRO A 175 27.29 2.31 3.81
C PRO A 175 27.18 1.85 2.35
N TYR A 176 26.31 0.88 2.03
CA TYR A 176 26.26 0.25 0.71
C TYR A 176 25.48 1.09 -0.31
N ARG A 177 25.92 1.04 -1.57
CA ARG A 177 25.32 1.74 -2.72
C ARG A 177 25.36 0.82 -3.93
N LEU A 178 24.38 0.94 -4.83
CA LEU A 178 24.35 0.19 -6.08
C LEU A 178 24.72 1.09 -7.27
N LEU A 179 23.80 1.96 -7.72
CA LEU A 179 24.04 2.87 -8.85
C LEU A 179 23.90 4.36 -8.52
N PHE A 180 22.90 4.75 -7.72
CA PHE A 180 22.61 6.14 -7.41
C PHE A 180 22.97 6.52 -5.97
N LYS A 181 23.19 7.82 -5.73
CA LYS A 181 23.62 8.35 -4.44
C LYS A 181 22.48 8.38 -3.42
#